data_AF-A0AAX6NG44-F1
#
_entry.id   AF-A0AAX6NG44-F1
#
_cell.length_a   1.000
_cell.length_b   1.000
_cell.length_c   1.000
_cell.angle_alpha   90.00
_cell.angle_beta   90.00
_cell.angle_gamma   90.00
#
_symmetry.space_group_name_H-M   'P 1'
#
loop_
_entity.id
_entity.type
_entity.pdbx_description
1 polymer ?
#
loop_
_entity_poly.entity_id
_entity_poly.type
_entity_poly.pdbx_seq_one_letter_code
_entity_poly.pdbx_strand_id
1 'polypeptide(L)'
;MGMRYEHIKTAILVVLVASSLIMTYHIWTYQPSYKVISKNQHLQEVEVSSKSKIEDHILPTEVLYHRNDNHYMSHDEDDVNKWVNEMKKWKFSNVTDVSDAISPDGFLNYVHGSNSIEVLYPDALPLKTFQQLFSFSQTSLPNQTFDRVLIKIKRTPSFFVSVYLVNYEQKKIYSVTVKNLAKDDIKELEDKMKRTYAPSFVYKENKNRYIFLPENNITMNSEVYYTSMRHLDIEKYKEALFNNPDYARKETSTNRDVYTEGTKVINVNTKTDVMEYVNLVNSTTEVMEDYNLINRSFSFVNDHGGWTESNYRFNSWNRITKEISYRYYKDNYPVYSNQGMTEIYQRWGNAEILNYRRPLYRFVRVQDSSVEKLQSSQKVIQLIEKHQNFDPNLLKDISIGYQLEEVSQQPKTGEKTVEFNSNSVKLVPSWFYYYNSKWYRIAPPTEGGDNDGLE
;
A
#
# COMPACT_ATOMS: atom_id res chain seq x y z
N MET A 1 -16.67 13.68 -87.95
CA MET A 1 -16.92 13.77 -86.50
C MET A 1 -16.01 12.78 -85.73
N GLY A 2 -14.70 12.70 -86.06
CA GLY A 2 -13.77 11.69 -85.51
C GLY A 2 -12.57 12.24 -84.72
N MET A 3 -12.04 13.41 -85.10
CA MET A 3 -10.82 13.97 -84.45
C MET A 3 -11.03 14.43 -83.00
N ARG A 4 -12.24 14.87 -82.60
CA ARG A 4 -12.48 15.29 -81.20
C ARG A 4 -12.48 14.12 -80.22
N TYR A 5 -12.81 12.91 -80.67
CA TYR A 5 -12.85 11.72 -79.81
C TYR A 5 -11.44 11.18 -79.52
N GLU A 6 -10.52 11.26 -80.48
CA GLU A 6 -9.14 10.84 -80.28
C GLU A 6 -8.39 11.77 -79.33
N HIS A 7 -8.56 13.09 -79.44
CA HIS A 7 -7.93 14.03 -78.50
C HIS A 7 -8.41 13.86 -77.06
N ILE A 8 -9.69 13.51 -76.85
CA ILE A 8 -10.21 13.21 -75.50
C ILE A 8 -9.61 11.91 -74.96
N LYS A 9 -9.51 10.86 -75.79
CA LYS A 9 -8.86 9.60 -75.40
C LYS A 9 -7.40 9.82 -75.02
N THR A 10 -6.67 10.62 -75.81
CA THR A 10 -5.26 10.94 -75.53
C THR A 10 -5.13 11.78 -74.26
N ALA A 11 -6.02 12.75 -74.02
CA ALA A 11 -6.01 13.55 -72.79
C ALA A 11 -6.28 12.68 -71.55
N ILE A 12 -7.27 11.78 -71.62
CA ILE A 12 -7.57 10.83 -70.53
C ILE A 12 -6.37 9.91 -70.29
N LEU A 13 -5.75 9.40 -71.35
CA LEU A 13 -4.58 8.53 -71.25
C LEU A 13 -3.40 9.24 -70.56
N VAL A 14 -3.13 10.50 -70.94
CA VAL A 14 -2.06 11.30 -70.33
C VAL A 14 -2.31 11.54 -68.84
N VAL A 15 -3.54 11.85 -68.45
CA VAL A 15 -3.92 12.02 -67.03
C VAL A 15 -3.76 10.73 -66.24
N LEU A 16 -4.13 9.59 -66.83
CA LEU A 16 -3.97 8.27 -66.22
C LEU A 16 -2.49 7.92 -66.01
N VAL A 17 -1.65 8.16 -67.01
CA VAL A 17 -0.20 7.92 -66.93
C VAL A 17 0.44 8.83 -65.90
N ALA A 18 0.09 10.13 -65.88
CA ALA A 18 0.61 11.07 -64.89
C ALA A 18 0.20 10.70 -63.46
N SER A 19 -1.05 10.30 -63.25
CA SER A 19 -1.55 9.86 -61.94
C SER A 19 -0.86 8.58 -61.47
N SER A 20 -0.62 7.63 -62.38
CA SER A 20 0.12 6.40 -62.09
C SER A 20 1.56 6.70 -61.66
N LEU A 21 2.23 7.65 -62.31
CA LEU A 21 3.60 8.04 -61.96
C LEU A 21 3.66 8.73 -60.59
N ILE A 22 2.71 9.62 -60.28
CA ILE A 22 2.61 10.28 -58.97
C ILE A 22 2.36 9.26 -57.86
N MET A 23 1.46 8.31 -58.09
CA MET A 23 1.14 7.26 -57.12
C MET A 23 2.32 6.30 -56.92
N THR A 24 3.05 5.98 -57.99
CA THR A 24 4.28 5.18 -57.92
C THR A 24 5.37 5.93 -57.14
N TYR A 25 5.54 7.22 -57.37
CA TYR A 25 6.47 8.05 -56.61
C TYR A 25 6.13 8.09 -55.11
N HIS A 26 4.83 8.20 -54.78
CA HIS A 26 4.37 8.13 -53.39
C HIS A 26 4.68 6.78 -52.74
N ILE A 27 4.47 5.66 -53.42
CA ILE A 27 4.81 4.33 -52.88
C ILE A 27 6.34 4.20 -52.69
N TRP A 28 7.13 4.74 -53.61
CA TRP A 28 8.59 4.62 -53.57
C TRP A 28 9.24 5.53 -52.51
N THR A 29 8.63 6.66 -52.20
CA THR A 29 9.08 7.60 -51.16
C THR A 29 8.41 7.39 -49.80
N TYR A 30 7.40 6.52 -49.72
CA TYR A 30 6.77 6.14 -48.47
C TYR A 30 7.71 5.24 -47.67
N GLN A 31 8.40 5.82 -46.69
CA GLN A 31 9.05 5.10 -45.62
C GLN A 31 8.08 5.04 -44.43
N PRO A 32 7.48 3.88 -44.12
CA PRO A 32 6.73 3.72 -42.88
C PRO A 32 7.73 3.84 -41.73
N SER A 33 7.40 4.61 -40.70
CA SER A 33 8.19 4.66 -39.48
C SER A 33 8.04 3.34 -38.73
N TYR A 34 8.82 2.33 -39.11
CA TYR A 34 8.89 1.10 -38.34
C TYR A 34 9.71 1.37 -37.07
N LYS A 35 9.05 1.42 -35.91
CA LYS A 35 9.73 1.26 -34.63
C LYS A 35 10.49 -0.06 -34.70
N VAL A 36 11.81 -0.02 -34.53
CA VAL A 36 12.67 -1.20 -34.52
C VAL A 36 12.18 -2.11 -33.40
N ILE A 37 11.60 -3.28 -33.76
CA ILE A 37 11.30 -4.33 -32.80
C ILE A 37 12.64 -4.93 -32.40
N SER A 38 13.26 -4.38 -31.37
CA SER A 38 14.41 -5.00 -30.73
C SER A 38 13.91 -6.27 -30.03
N LYS A 39 14.52 -7.41 -30.36
CA LYS A 39 14.16 -8.74 -29.84
C LYS A 39 14.54 -8.94 -28.35
N ASN A 40 14.80 -7.83 -27.65
CA ASN A 40 15.12 -7.73 -26.23
C ASN A 40 14.29 -6.56 -25.65
N GLN A 41 12.97 -6.70 -25.61
CA GLN A 41 12.14 -5.85 -24.74
C GLN A 41 12.45 -6.21 -23.28
N HIS A 42 13.58 -5.72 -22.78
CA HIS A 42 13.60 -5.24 -21.41
C HIS A 42 12.57 -4.11 -21.38
N LEU A 43 11.52 -4.36 -20.60
CA LEU A 43 10.46 -3.45 -20.18
C LEU A 43 10.92 -1.99 -20.34
N GLN A 44 10.26 -1.27 -21.24
CA GLN A 44 10.54 0.13 -21.50
C GLN A 44 10.37 0.87 -20.16
N GLU A 45 11.49 1.27 -19.55
CA GLU A 45 11.53 1.92 -18.25
C GLU A 45 10.78 3.25 -18.38
N VAL A 46 9.54 3.26 -17.92
CA VAL A 46 8.69 4.44 -18.08
C VAL A 46 9.10 5.43 -16.99
N GLU A 47 9.86 6.45 -17.36
CA GLU A 47 10.15 7.62 -16.50
C GLU A 47 8.83 8.37 -16.19
N VAL A 48 8.16 7.96 -15.11
CA VAL A 48 7.02 8.66 -14.50
C VAL A 48 7.38 9.24 -13.14
N SER A 49 8.41 8.68 -12.48
CA SER A 49 9.03 9.24 -11.29
C SER A 49 10.44 8.67 -11.10
N SER A 50 11.30 9.35 -10.32
CA SER A 50 12.53 8.76 -9.81
C SER A 50 12.22 7.45 -9.07
N LYS A 51 13.06 6.41 -9.26
CA LYS A 51 12.93 5.14 -8.52
C LYS A 51 13.00 5.40 -7.02
N SER A 52 12.01 4.90 -6.28
CA SER A 52 12.04 4.94 -4.81
C SER A 52 12.84 3.79 -4.25
N LYS A 53 13.33 3.94 -3.01
CA LYS A 53 13.99 2.85 -2.30
C LYS A 53 12.98 2.05 -1.49
N ILE A 54 13.19 0.75 -1.37
CA ILE A 54 12.28 -0.14 -0.63
C ILE A 54 12.17 0.25 0.86
N GLU A 55 13.24 0.83 1.41
CA GLU A 55 13.30 1.34 2.78
C GLU A 55 12.33 2.50 3.08
N ASP A 56 11.88 3.23 2.06
CA ASP A 56 10.94 4.35 2.22
C ASP A 56 9.47 3.86 2.24
N HIS A 57 9.25 2.64 1.74
CA HIS A 57 7.92 2.06 1.56
C HIS A 57 7.65 0.89 2.50
N ILE A 58 8.64 0.37 3.23
CA ILE A 58 8.45 -0.67 4.25
C ILE A 58 8.89 -0.13 5.60
N LEU A 59 7.92 0.40 6.33
CA LEU A 59 8.12 1.04 7.62
C LEU A 59 7.26 0.36 8.70
N PRO A 60 7.72 0.34 9.95
CA PRO A 60 6.86 0.00 11.07
C PRO A 60 5.71 1.00 11.20
N THR A 61 4.59 0.59 11.80
CA THR A 61 3.42 1.45 12.04
C THR A 61 3.31 1.90 13.49
N GLU A 62 3.92 1.17 14.42
CA GLU A 62 3.87 1.50 15.83
C GLU A 62 5.04 0.95 16.62
N VAL A 63 5.27 1.54 17.79
CA VAL A 63 6.22 1.05 18.78
C VAL A 63 5.52 0.90 20.12
N LEU A 64 5.68 -0.28 20.74
CA LEU A 64 5.19 -0.57 22.08
C LEU A 64 6.37 -0.60 23.06
N TYR A 65 6.15 -0.07 24.26
CA TYR A 65 7.07 -0.15 25.38
C TYR A 65 6.38 -0.78 26.58
N HIS A 66 7.03 -1.78 27.17
CA HIS A 66 6.47 -2.58 28.26
C HIS A 66 7.31 -2.42 29.51
N ARG A 67 6.72 -1.89 30.58
CA ARG A 67 7.43 -1.57 31.82
C ARG A 67 6.53 -1.74 33.04
N ASN A 68 6.98 -2.56 33.98
CA ASN A 68 6.30 -2.80 35.26
C ASN A 68 4.81 -3.13 35.06
N ASP A 69 4.51 -4.03 34.12
CA ASP A 69 3.16 -4.45 33.72
C ASP A 69 2.27 -3.34 33.13
N ASN A 70 2.82 -2.16 32.89
CA ASN A 70 2.19 -1.10 32.11
C ASN A 70 2.69 -1.13 30.67
N HIS A 71 1.82 -0.72 29.75
CA HIS A 71 2.09 -0.70 28.33
C HIS A 71 1.94 0.74 27.83
N TYR A 72 2.87 1.15 26.98
CA TYR A 72 2.87 2.46 26.35
C TYR A 72 3.04 2.26 24.85
N MET A 73 2.45 3.14 24.06
CA MET A 73 2.49 3.04 22.61
C MET A 73 2.71 4.40 21.95
N SER A 74 3.28 4.38 20.75
CA SER A 74 3.36 5.54 19.88
C SER A 74 3.14 5.12 18.42
N HIS A 75 2.25 5.85 17.74
CA HIS A 75 2.08 5.83 16.29
C HIS A 75 2.77 7.03 15.63
N ASP A 76 3.42 7.90 16.41
CA ASP A 76 4.06 9.10 15.87
C ASP A 76 5.20 8.73 14.91
N GLU A 77 5.19 9.34 13.74
CA GLU A 77 6.13 9.04 12.67
C GLU A 77 7.59 9.30 13.09
N ASP A 78 7.85 10.37 13.84
CA ASP A 78 9.20 10.69 14.31
C ASP A 78 9.67 9.67 15.34
N ASP A 79 8.79 9.17 16.20
CA ASP A 79 9.13 8.15 17.19
C ASP A 79 9.42 6.79 16.55
N VAL A 80 8.61 6.37 15.56
CA VAL A 80 8.89 5.16 14.77
C VAL A 80 10.20 5.29 13.99
N ASN A 81 10.41 6.42 13.31
CA ASN A 81 11.59 6.65 12.49
C ASN A 81 12.89 6.66 13.31
N LYS A 82 12.86 7.08 14.58
CA LYS A 82 14.02 6.96 15.48
C LYS A 82 14.46 5.52 15.67
N TRP A 83 13.52 4.60 15.85
CA TRP A 83 13.82 3.17 15.97
C TRP A 83 14.34 2.58 14.66
N VAL A 84 13.72 2.95 13.53
CA VAL A 84 14.22 2.54 12.21
C VAL A 84 15.66 3.03 11.99
N ASN A 85 15.93 4.30 12.27
CA ASN A 85 17.26 4.89 12.11
C ASN A 85 18.30 4.26 13.03
N GLU A 86 17.92 3.90 14.26
CA GLU A 86 18.79 3.14 15.16
C GLU A 86 19.08 1.74 14.59
N MET A 87 18.06 1.02 14.13
CA MET A 87 18.23 -0.31 13.51
C MET A 87 19.07 -0.27 12.23
N LYS A 88 19.08 0.84 11.49
CA LYS A 88 19.96 1.03 10.31
C LYS A 88 21.45 1.02 10.66
N LYS A 89 21.83 1.38 11.89
CA LYS A 89 23.23 1.32 12.37
C LYS A 89 23.68 -0.11 12.67
N TRP A 90 22.73 -1.00 12.94
CA TRP A 90 22.99 -2.35 13.40
C TRP A 90 23.44 -3.28 12.26
N LYS A 91 24.23 -4.29 12.62
CA LYS A 91 24.58 -5.39 11.71
C LYS A 91 24.06 -6.71 12.25
N PHE A 92 23.04 -7.24 11.58
CA PHE A 92 22.33 -8.46 11.96
C PHE A 92 23.07 -9.72 11.46
N SER A 93 22.92 -10.83 12.19
CA SER A 93 23.54 -12.13 11.88
C SER A 93 22.91 -13.26 12.72
N ASN A 94 23.15 -14.51 12.33
CA ASN A 94 22.79 -15.71 13.11
C ASN A 94 21.32 -15.76 13.53
N VAL A 95 20.41 -15.75 12.55
CA VAL A 95 18.98 -15.91 12.80
C VAL A 95 18.69 -17.36 13.17
N THR A 96 18.21 -17.60 14.39
CA THR A 96 17.97 -18.96 14.93
C THR A 96 16.55 -19.06 15.49
N ASP A 97 15.79 -20.08 15.10
CA ASP A 97 14.47 -20.36 15.71
C ASP A 97 14.68 -20.82 17.16
N VAL A 98 14.09 -20.09 18.10
CA VAL A 98 14.11 -20.36 19.54
C VAL A 98 12.70 -20.54 20.11
N SER A 99 11.72 -20.79 19.24
CA SER A 99 10.30 -20.90 19.63
C SER A 99 10.06 -22.04 20.61
N ASP A 100 10.76 -23.17 20.44
CA ASP A 100 10.60 -24.36 21.29
C ASP A 100 11.08 -24.14 22.74
N ALA A 101 11.87 -23.10 22.98
CA ALA A 101 12.29 -22.73 24.34
C ALA A 101 11.18 -22.00 25.13
N ILE A 102 10.06 -21.67 24.48
CA ILE A 102 8.97 -20.90 25.06
C ILE A 102 7.70 -21.76 25.01
N SER A 103 7.08 -21.98 26.17
CA SER A 103 5.82 -22.73 26.24
C SER A 103 4.74 -22.04 25.40
N PRO A 104 3.83 -22.77 24.73
CA PRO A 104 2.75 -22.19 23.93
C PRO A 104 1.90 -21.14 24.67
N ASP A 105 1.62 -21.39 25.95
CA ASP A 105 0.84 -20.47 26.81
C ASP A 105 1.68 -19.28 27.32
N GLY A 106 3.00 -19.37 27.21
CA GLY A 106 3.95 -18.34 27.63
C GLY A 106 4.31 -17.33 26.54
N PHE A 107 3.87 -17.55 25.29
CA PHE A 107 4.24 -16.72 24.14
C PHE A 107 3.88 -15.24 24.36
N LEU A 108 2.63 -14.95 24.72
CA LEU A 108 2.15 -13.58 24.92
C LEU A 108 2.91 -12.87 26.05
N ASN A 109 3.15 -13.58 27.16
CA ASN A 109 3.92 -13.05 28.29
C ASN A 109 5.41 -12.85 27.93
N TYR A 110 5.95 -13.68 27.04
CA TYR A 110 7.31 -13.49 26.56
C TYR A 110 7.41 -12.23 25.69
N VAL A 111 6.49 -12.03 24.76
CA VAL A 111 6.51 -10.90 23.83
C VAL A 111 6.22 -9.60 24.59
N HIS A 112 5.12 -9.55 25.35
CA HIS A 112 4.65 -8.35 26.05
C HIS A 112 5.22 -8.18 27.47
N GLY A 113 6.27 -8.93 27.80
CA GLY A 113 6.86 -8.93 29.14
C GLY A 113 7.55 -7.60 29.48
N SER A 114 7.63 -7.29 30.76
CA SER A 114 8.30 -6.07 31.25
C SER A 114 9.77 -5.94 30.78
N ASN A 115 10.22 -4.70 30.60
CA ASN A 115 11.52 -4.33 30.04
C ASN A 115 11.73 -4.81 28.60
N SER A 116 10.68 -4.67 27.79
CA SER A 116 10.74 -4.96 26.37
C SER A 116 10.16 -3.82 25.54
N ILE A 117 10.60 -3.78 24.29
CA ILE A 117 10.18 -2.83 23.27
C ILE A 117 9.83 -3.63 22.04
N GLU A 118 8.72 -3.31 21.42
CA GLU A 118 8.26 -3.95 20.20
C GLU A 118 8.17 -2.89 19.11
N VAL A 119 8.77 -3.15 17.95
CA VAL A 119 8.62 -2.34 16.73
C VAL A 119 7.82 -3.17 15.74
N LEU A 120 6.61 -2.73 15.41
CA LEU A 120 5.60 -3.53 14.70
C LEU A 120 5.47 -3.08 13.25
N TYR A 121 5.48 -4.04 12.33
CA TYR A 121 5.17 -3.86 10.92
C TYR A 121 3.69 -4.16 10.66
N PRO A 122 3.09 -3.58 9.60
CA PRO A 122 1.66 -3.74 9.33
C PRO A 122 1.25 -5.18 8.95
N ASP A 123 2.20 -5.99 8.47
CA ASP A 123 2.03 -7.41 8.20
C ASP A 123 3.41 -8.12 8.25
N ALA A 124 3.41 -9.45 8.24
CA ALA A 124 4.62 -10.26 8.40
C ALA A 124 5.57 -10.12 7.19
N LEU A 125 6.79 -9.66 7.42
CA LEU A 125 7.83 -9.49 6.41
C LEU A 125 8.71 -10.73 6.27
N PRO A 126 9.05 -11.17 5.05
CA PRO A 126 10.11 -12.14 4.82
C PRO A 126 11.46 -11.63 5.32
N LEU A 127 12.27 -12.52 5.90
CA LEU A 127 13.66 -12.20 6.28
C LEU A 127 14.49 -11.70 5.10
N LYS A 128 14.23 -12.20 3.89
CA LYS A 128 14.87 -11.75 2.65
C LYS A 128 14.55 -10.31 2.30
N THR A 129 13.32 -9.86 2.55
CA THR A 129 12.93 -8.45 2.39
C THR A 129 13.60 -7.60 3.46
N PHE A 130 13.62 -8.05 4.72
CA PHE A 130 14.30 -7.35 5.81
C PHE A 130 15.81 -7.20 5.58
N GLN A 131 16.45 -8.15 4.89
CA GLN A 131 17.84 -8.07 4.46
C GLN A 131 18.12 -6.92 3.46
N GLN A 132 17.11 -6.45 2.73
CA GLN A 132 17.24 -5.28 1.84
C GLN A 132 17.09 -3.96 2.60
N LEU A 133 16.44 -3.98 3.76
CA LEU A 133 16.19 -2.80 4.59
C LEU A 133 17.35 -2.51 5.55
N PHE A 134 18.06 -3.54 6.01
CA PHE A 134 19.10 -3.42 7.04
C PHE A 134 20.36 -4.22 6.70
N SER A 135 21.46 -3.92 7.39
CA SER A 135 22.74 -4.59 7.15
C SER A 135 22.79 -6.00 7.74
N PHE A 136 23.03 -7.01 6.91
CA PHE A 136 23.22 -8.40 7.32
C PHE A 136 24.63 -8.93 7.04
N SER A 137 25.14 -9.80 7.91
CA SER A 137 26.45 -10.45 7.72
C SER A 137 26.39 -11.71 6.86
N GLN A 138 25.21 -12.35 6.78
CA GLN A 138 24.99 -13.59 6.04
C GLN A 138 24.26 -13.27 4.73
N THR A 139 24.59 -14.01 3.66
CA THR A 139 23.97 -13.84 2.34
C THR A 139 22.70 -14.67 2.18
N SER A 140 22.62 -15.83 2.83
CA SER A 140 21.44 -16.70 2.82
C SER A 140 20.70 -16.62 4.15
N LEU A 141 19.39 -16.35 4.08
CA LEU A 141 18.47 -16.35 5.20
C LEU A 141 17.37 -17.38 4.96
N PRO A 142 16.83 -18.02 6.01
CA PRO A 142 15.76 -18.98 5.87
C PRO A 142 14.48 -18.32 5.34
N ASN A 143 13.62 -19.10 4.70
CA ASN A 143 12.29 -18.67 4.24
C ASN A 143 11.34 -18.58 5.45
N GLN A 144 11.55 -17.56 6.29
CA GLN A 144 10.70 -17.27 7.44
C GLN A 144 10.21 -15.82 7.36
N THR A 145 9.09 -15.57 8.03
CA THR A 145 8.49 -14.23 8.15
C THR A 145 8.37 -13.82 9.61
N PHE A 146 8.32 -12.52 9.86
CA PHE A 146 8.14 -11.91 11.17
C PHE A 146 7.39 -10.59 11.00
N ASP A 147 6.56 -10.19 11.96
CA ASP A 147 5.80 -8.93 11.94
C ASP A 147 6.31 -7.92 12.97
N ARG A 148 7.26 -8.30 13.82
CA ARG A 148 7.73 -7.45 14.92
C ARG A 148 9.18 -7.70 15.28
N VAL A 149 9.89 -6.62 15.57
CA VAL A 149 11.23 -6.64 16.16
C VAL A 149 11.07 -6.44 17.66
N LEU A 150 11.41 -7.45 18.45
CA LEU A 150 11.33 -7.45 19.91
C LEU A 150 12.72 -7.21 20.50
N ILE A 151 12.85 -6.14 21.27
CA ILE A 151 14.08 -5.75 21.96
C ILE A 151 13.87 -5.95 23.45
N LYS A 152 14.62 -6.87 24.06
CA LYS A 152 14.56 -7.13 25.49
C LYS A 152 15.75 -6.51 26.21
N ILE A 153 15.47 -5.83 27.31
CA ILE A 153 16.46 -5.15 28.13
C ILE A 153 16.59 -5.89 29.46
N LYS A 154 17.78 -6.39 29.75
CA LYS A 154 18.16 -6.96 31.05
C LYS A 154 19.14 -6.02 31.74
N ARG A 155 18.91 -5.73 33.03
CA ARG A 155 19.72 -4.76 33.79
C ARG A 155 20.66 -5.41 34.82
N THR A 156 20.40 -6.65 35.21
CA THR A 156 21.13 -7.38 36.26
C THR A 156 21.76 -8.66 35.71
N PRO A 157 23.07 -8.93 35.89
CA PRO A 157 24.06 -8.13 36.63
C PRO A 157 24.60 -6.91 35.87
N SER A 158 24.31 -6.78 34.56
CA SER A 158 24.73 -5.64 33.74
C SER A 158 23.69 -5.34 32.66
N PHE A 159 23.74 -4.13 32.08
CA PHE A 159 22.85 -3.74 30.98
C PHE A 159 23.17 -4.56 29.72
N PHE A 160 22.23 -5.42 29.33
CA PHE A 160 22.29 -6.28 28.17
C PHE A 160 21.03 -6.13 27.33
N VAL A 161 21.20 -6.08 26.02
CA VAL A 161 20.10 -5.95 25.05
C VAL A 161 20.09 -7.19 24.18
N SER A 162 18.94 -7.82 24.04
CA SER A 162 18.71 -8.96 23.15
C SER A 162 17.66 -8.59 22.12
N VAL A 163 17.88 -8.96 20.86
CA VAL A 163 16.95 -8.67 19.76
C VAL A 163 16.40 -9.97 19.21
N TYR A 164 15.10 -9.99 18.98
CA TYR A 164 14.35 -11.10 18.43
C TYR A 164 13.47 -10.61 17.28
N LEU A 165 13.27 -11.45 16.29
CA LEU A 165 12.23 -11.26 15.27
C LEU A 165 11.09 -12.20 15.62
N VAL A 166 9.89 -11.68 15.73
CA VAL A 166 8.73 -12.46 16.17
C VAL A 166 7.70 -12.49 15.05
N ASN A 167 7.13 -13.67 14.80
CA ASN A 167 5.94 -13.86 14.00
C ASN A 167 4.78 -14.14 14.95
N TYR A 168 3.92 -13.14 15.11
CA TYR A 168 2.88 -13.19 16.12
C TYR A 168 1.78 -14.20 15.81
N GLU A 169 1.39 -14.30 14.54
CA GLU A 169 0.34 -15.22 14.08
C GLU A 169 0.79 -16.69 14.19
N GLN A 170 2.03 -17.00 13.80
CA GLN A 170 2.59 -18.35 13.85
C GLN A 170 3.19 -18.70 15.22
N LYS A 171 3.19 -17.75 16.17
CA LYS A 171 3.85 -17.86 17.48
C LYS A 171 5.33 -18.29 17.37
N LYS A 172 6.04 -17.77 16.37
CA LYS A 172 7.46 -18.06 16.13
C LYS A 172 8.35 -16.94 16.63
N ILE A 173 9.49 -17.30 17.21
CA ILE A 173 10.47 -16.36 17.76
C ILE A 173 11.86 -16.75 17.25
N TYR A 174 12.50 -15.81 16.59
CA TYR A 174 13.84 -15.97 16.04
C TYR A 174 14.81 -15.08 16.82
N SER A 175 15.81 -15.67 17.47
CA SER A 175 16.92 -14.91 18.07
C SER A 175 17.86 -14.43 16.99
N VAL A 176 18.33 -13.18 17.10
CA VAL A 176 19.25 -12.57 16.14
C VAL A 176 20.44 -11.94 16.88
N THR A 177 21.64 -12.21 16.38
CA THR A 177 22.86 -11.55 16.87
C THR A 177 23.01 -10.19 16.20
N VAL A 178 23.10 -9.14 17.03
CA VAL A 178 23.24 -7.76 16.56
C VAL A 178 24.61 -7.19 16.95
N LYS A 179 25.38 -6.76 15.95
CA LYS A 179 26.63 -5.99 16.13
C LYS A 179 26.35 -4.49 15.94
N ASN A 180 27.26 -3.66 16.44
CA ASN A 180 27.18 -2.18 16.44
C ASN A 180 25.99 -1.60 17.22
N LEU A 181 25.36 -2.39 18.08
CA LEU A 181 24.34 -1.90 19.00
C LEU A 181 25.01 -1.09 20.11
N ALA A 182 24.81 0.23 20.10
CA ALA A 182 25.29 1.13 21.13
C ALA A 182 24.30 1.12 22.30
N LYS A 183 24.74 0.63 23.46
CA LYS A 183 23.88 0.51 24.65
C LYS A 183 23.34 1.86 25.13
N ASP A 184 24.09 2.93 24.92
CA ASP A 184 23.69 4.27 25.35
C ASP A 184 22.60 4.86 24.43
N ASP A 185 22.68 4.63 23.11
CA ASP A 185 21.62 4.98 22.16
C ASP A 185 20.28 4.31 22.54
N ILE A 186 20.31 3.03 22.92
CA ILE A 186 19.12 2.30 23.38
C ILE A 186 18.55 2.91 24.66
N LYS A 187 19.40 3.30 25.63
CA LYS A 187 18.94 3.94 26.87
C LYS A 187 18.32 5.31 26.59
N GLU A 188 18.90 6.09 25.68
CA GLU A 188 18.37 7.40 25.31
C GLU A 188 16.98 7.28 24.67
N LEU A 189 16.83 6.33 23.74
CA LEU A 189 15.52 6.01 23.14
C LEU A 189 14.53 5.56 24.21
N GLU A 190 14.93 4.65 25.11
CA GLU A 190 14.11 4.20 26.23
C GLU A 190 13.66 5.35 27.15
N ASP A 191 14.57 6.25 27.50
CA ASP A 191 14.25 7.40 28.35
C ASP A 191 13.35 8.41 27.66
N LYS A 192 13.46 8.54 26.33
CA LYS A 192 12.51 9.33 25.55
C LYS A 192 11.13 8.70 25.55
N MET A 193 11.02 7.38 25.30
CA MET A 193 9.73 6.68 25.32
C MET A 193 9.00 6.83 26.65
N LYS A 194 9.72 6.73 27.78
CA LYS A 194 9.16 6.96 29.12
C LYS A 194 8.52 8.35 29.30
N ARG A 195 8.91 9.33 28.49
CA ARG A 195 8.43 10.73 28.56
C ARG A 195 7.35 11.03 27.53
N THR A 196 7.43 10.43 26.33
CA THR A 196 6.59 10.83 25.20
C THR A 196 5.49 9.83 24.84
N TYR A 197 5.64 8.55 25.16
CA TYR A 197 4.68 7.54 24.71
C TYR A 197 3.43 7.56 25.56
N ALA A 198 2.28 7.44 24.91
CA ALA A 198 0.99 7.45 25.57
C ALA A 198 0.73 6.10 26.28
N PRO A 199 0.07 6.10 27.45
CA PRO A 199 -0.42 4.86 28.07
C PRO A 199 -1.35 4.09 27.12
N SER A 200 -1.24 2.77 27.17
CA SER A 200 -2.01 1.86 26.34
C SER A 200 -2.89 0.94 27.19
N PHE A 201 -4.17 0.87 26.82
CA PHE A 201 -5.12 -0.13 27.25
C PHE A 201 -4.91 -1.43 26.47
N VAL A 202 -4.96 -2.57 27.15
CA VAL A 202 -4.77 -3.89 26.52
C VAL A 202 -6.07 -4.69 26.53
N TYR A 203 -6.55 -5.04 25.34
CA TYR A 203 -7.67 -5.94 25.15
C TYR A 203 -7.18 -7.40 25.09
N LYS A 204 -7.71 -8.27 25.96
CA LYS A 204 -7.20 -9.63 26.21
C LYS A 204 -8.21 -10.77 26.04
N GLU A 205 -9.38 -10.50 25.46
CA GLU A 205 -10.43 -11.53 25.27
C GLU A 205 -9.98 -12.66 24.33
N ASN A 206 -9.09 -12.38 23.39
CA ASN A 206 -8.46 -13.39 22.55
C ASN A 206 -7.26 -14.02 23.27
N LYS A 207 -7.35 -15.30 23.64
CA LYS A 207 -6.25 -16.02 24.34
C LYS A 207 -4.98 -16.18 23.51
N ASN A 208 -5.05 -15.96 22.20
CA ASN A 208 -3.92 -16.09 21.29
C ASN A 208 -3.28 -14.75 20.92
N ARG A 209 -3.87 -13.62 21.30
CA ARG A 209 -3.45 -12.28 20.86
C ARG A 209 -3.92 -11.19 21.81
N TYR A 210 -3.05 -10.21 22.08
CA TYR A 210 -3.43 -8.96 22.71
C TYR A 210 -3.52 -7.84 21.68
N ILE A 211 -4.47 -6.93 21.88
CA ILE A 211 -4.63 -5.70 21.08
C ILE A 211 -4.35 -4.52 22.01
N PHE A 212 -3.44 -3.65 21.59
CA PHE A 212 -3.00 -2.47 22.32
C PHE A 212 -3.68 -1.24 21.74
N LEU A 213 -4.34 -0.46 22.59
CA LEU A 213 -5.09 0.71 22.18
C LEU A 213 -4.70 1.92 23.03
N PRO A 214 -4.78 3.15 22.51
CA PRO A 214 -4.56 4.34 23.31
C PRO A 214 -5.54 4.41 24.49
N GLU A 215 -5.04 4.68 25.68
CA GLU A 215 -5.90 4.90 26.86
C GLU A 215 -6.52 6.31 26.84
N ASN A 216 -5.76 7.28 26.33
CA ASN A 216 -6.17 8.68 26.24
C ASN A 216 -7.06 8.93 25.01
N ASN A 217 -7.91 9.96 25.11
CA ASN A 217 -8.66 10.44 23.95
C ASN A 217 -7.70 10.98 22.88
N ILE A 218 -7.93 10.56 21.63
CA ILE A 218 -7.14 10.99 20.48
C ILE A 218 -7.88 12.08 19.72
N THR A 219 -7.13 13.11 19.30
CA THR A 219 -7.61 14.16 18.40
C THR A 219 -6.74 14.15 17.15
N MET A 220 -7.36 14.20 15.98
CA MET A 220 -6.67 14.18 14.69
C MET A 220 -7.27 15.22 13.75
N ASN A 221 -6.45 15.75 12.85
CA ASN A 221 -6.92 16.67 11.84
C ASN A 221 -7.62 15.90 10.73
N SER A 222 -8.86 16.26 10.44
CA SER A 222 -9.49 15.97 9.18
C SER A 222 -9.11 17.03 8.16
N GLU A 223 -8.76 16.61 6.93
CA GLU A 223 -8.17 17.49 5.92
C GLU A 223 -8.82 17.26 4.55
N VAL A 224 -9.03 18.35 3.80
CA VAL A 224 -9.56 18.30 2.42
C VAL A 224 -8.42 18.35 1.41
N TYR A 225 -8.57 17.57 0.34
CA TYR A 225 -7.63 17.46 -0.77
C TYR A 225 -8.36 17.56 -2.10
N TYR A 226 -7.67 18.04 -3.11
CA TYR A 226 -8.04 17.80 -4.51
C TYR A 226 -7.27 16.60 -5.03
N THR A 227 -7.91 15.77 -5.85
CA THR A 227 -7.23 14.76 -6.64
C THR A 227 -6.81 15.37 -7.98
N SER A 228 -5.50 15.55 -8.18
CA SER A 228 -4.95 16.09 -9.43
C SER A 228 -4.65 14.96 -10.40
N MET A 229 -5.35 14.98 -11.54
CA MET A 229 -5.16 14.04 -12.66
C MET A 229 -3.94 14.37 -13.53
N ARG A 230 -3.30 15.54 -13.36
CA ARG A 230 -2.34 16.12 -14.33
C ARG A 230 -1.06 15.30 -14.58
N HIS A 231 -0.84 14.20 -13.88
CA HIS A 231 0.47 13.54 -13.83
C HIS A 231 0.51 12.08 -14.25
N LEU A 232 -0.62 11.44 -14.55
CA LEU A 232 -0.66 9.99 -14.83
C LEU A 232 -1.43 9.72 -16.11
N ASP A 233 -0.66 9.69 -17.21
CA ASP A 233 -1.16 9.38 -18.53
C ASP A 233 -1.44 7.87 -18.64
N ILE A 234 -2.70 7.50 -18.87
CA ILE A 234 -3.12 6.13 -19.09
C ILE A 234 -2.36 5.46 -20.24
N GLU A 235 -1.91 6.24 -21.23
CA GLU A 235 -1.12 5.74 -22.36
C GLU A 235 0.22 5.14 -21.89
N LYS A 236 0.86 5.73 -20.88
CA LYS A 236 2.08 5.17 -20.29
C LYS A 236 1.85 3.82 -19.62
N TYR A 237 0.70 3.64 -18.98
CA TYR A 237 0.34 2.34 -18.38
C TYR A 237 -0.01 1.30 -19.43
N LYS A 238 -0.64 1.71 -20.54
CA LYS A 238 -0.84 0.82 -21.69
C LYS A 238 0.50 0.35 -22.24
N GLU A 239 1.44 1.26 -22.45
CA GLU A 239 2.80 0.91 -22.92
C GLU A 239 3.53 -0.04 -21.96
N ALA A 240 3.31 0.11 -20.66
CA ALA A 240 3.96 -0.71 -19.64
C ALA A 240 3.31 -2.09 -19.44
N LEU A 241 1.99 -2.23 -19.62
CA LEU A 241 1.23 -3.44 -19.24
C LEU A 241 0.80 -4.30 -20.44
N PHE A 242 0.64 -3.68 -21.60
CA PHE A 242 0.31 -4.38 -22.85
C PHE A 242 1.57 -4.75 -23.63
N ASN A 243 1.49 -5.84 -24.38
CA ASN A 243 2.63 -6.32 -25.17
C ASN A 243 2.79 -5.49 -26.45
N ASN A 244 1.68 -5.08 -27.06
CA ASN A 244 1.57 -4.30 -28.29
C ASN A 244 0.49 -3.20 -28.14
N PRO A 245 0.74 -2.15 -27.32
CA PRO A 245 -0.23 -1.13 -26.94
C PRO A 245 -0.93 -0.43 -28.12
N ASP A 246 -0.26 -0.34 -29.26
CA ASP A 246 -0.78 0.28 -30.50
C ASP A 246 -2.02 -0.46 -31.07
N TYR A 247 -2.21 -1.74 -30.75
CA TYR A 247 -3.37 -2.54 -31.16
C TYR A 247 -4.48 -2.60 -30.12
N ALA A 248 -4.31 -1.93 -28.97
CA ALA A 248 -5.32 -1.93 -27.92
C ALA A 248 -6.58 -1.18 -28.39
N ARG A 249 -7.74 -1.82 -28.26
CA ARG A 249 -9.03 -1.19 -28.56
C ARG A 249 -9.51 -0.40 -27.36
N LYS A 250 -10.02 0.81 -27.59
CA LYS A 250 -10.65 1.65 -26.56
C LYS A 250 -12.17 1.63 -26.68
N GLU A 251 -12.86 1.36 -25.59
CA GLU A 251 -14.29 1.52 -25.42
C GLU A 251 -14.56 2.51 -24.28
N THR A 252 -15.31 3.57 -24.56
CA THR A 252 -15.67 4.59 -23.55
C THR A 252 -17.16 4.48 -23.25
N SER A 253 -17.48 4.49 -21.96
CA SER A 253 -18.85 4.50 -21.43
C SER A 253 -18.93 5.44 -20.22
N THR A 254 -20.14 5.62 -19.67
CA THR A 254 -20.34 6.51 -18.52
C THR A 254 -19.45 6.09 -17.34
N ASN A 255 -18.58 7.02 -16.90
CA ASN A 255 -17.63 6.83 -15.80
C ASN A 255 -16.62 5.69 -16.01
N ARG A 256 -16.39 5.25 -17.26
CA ARG A 256 -15.53 4.10 -17.52
C ARG A 256 -14.88 4.12 -18.90
N ASP A 257 -13.56 4.00 -18.92
CA ASP A 257 -12.75 3.75 -20.11
C ASP A 257 -12.14 2.34 -20.05
N VAL A 258 -12.39 1.51 -21.06
CA VAL A 258 -11.85 0.15 -21.17
C VAL A 258 -10.91 0.05 -22.35
N TYR A 259 -9.71 -0.46 -22.11
CA TYR A 259 -8.71 -0.76 -23.12
C TYR A 259 -8.48 -2.27 -23.16
N THR A 260 -8.51 -2.88 -24.34
CA THR A 260 -8.37 -4.33 -24.48
C THR A 260 -7.31 -4.71 -25.51
N GLU A 261 -6.40 -5.59 -25.10
CA GLU A 261 -5.41 -6.27 -25.95
C GLU A 261 -5.52 -7.78 -25.75
N GLY A 262 -6.24 -8.47 -26.64
CA GLY A 262 -6.41 -9.92 -26.55
C GLY A 262 -7.07 -10.33 -25.23
N THR A 263 -6.29 -10.95 -24.33
CA THR A 263 -6.72 -11.38 -22.99
C THR A 263 -6.41 -10.37 -21.89
N LYS A 264 -5.74 -9.27 -22.20
CA LYS A 264 -5.37 -8.22 -21.25
C LYS A 264 -6.34 -7.06 -21.35
N VAL A 265 -6.83 -6.59 -20.21
CA VAL A 265 -7.82 -5.52 -20.10
C VAL A 265 -7.32 -4.49 -19.11
N ILE A 266 -7.39 -3.21 -19.45
CA ILE A 266 -7.25 -2.09 -18.52
C ILE A 266 -8.60 -1.40 -18.43
N ASN A 267 -9.16 -1.32 -17.24
CA ASN A 267 -10.41 -0.66 -16.93
C ASN A 267 -10.12 0.55 -16.04
N VAL A 268 -10.50 1.74 -16.49
CA VAL A 268 -10.33 2.99 -15.74
C VAL A 268 -11.71 3.47 -15.32
N ASN A 269 -11.94 3.55 -14.01
CA ASN A 269 -13.09 4.25 -13.46
C ASN A 269 -12.81 5.75 -13.53
N THR A 270 -13.41 6.46 -14.49
CA THR A 270 -13.16 7.90 -14.70
C THR A 270 -13.85 8.80 -13.68
N LYS A 271 -14.67 8.23 -12.78
CA LYS A 271 -15.20 8.95 -11.61
C LYS A 271 -14.19 8.97 -10.45
N THR A 272 -13.55 7.83 -10.16
CA THR A 272 -12.62 7.70 -9.03
C THR A 272 -11.15 7.77 -9.42
N ASP A 273 -10.87 7.82 -10.73
CA ASP A 273 -9.55 7.74 -11.33
C ASP A 273 -8.75 6.53 -10.85
N VAL A 274 -9.43 5.40 -10.65
CA VAL A 274 -8.79 4.11 -10.33
C VAL A 274 -8.67 3.29 -11.59
N MET A 275 -7.44 2.86 -11.89
CA MET A 275 -7.14 1.91 -12.96
C MET A 275 -7.06 0.50 -12.40
N GLU A 276 -7.62 -0.45 -13.15
CA GLU A 276 -7.51 -1.88 -12.92
C GLU A 276 -7.09 -2.59 -14.20
N TYR A 277 -5.93 -3.20 -14.19
CA TYR A 277 -5.45 -4.13 -15.19
C TYR A 277 -5.79 -5.56 -14.79
N VAL A 278 -6.27 -6.36 -15.74
CA VAL A 278 -6.54 -7.79 -15.59
C VAL A 278 -5.95 -8.54 -16.78
N ASN A 279 -5.22 -9.61 -16.50
CA ASN A 279 -4.85 -10.61 -17.50
C ASN A 279 -5.72 -11.86 -17.31
N LEU A 280 -6.53 -12.18 -18.32
CA LEU A 280 -7.51 -13.26 -18.30
C LEU A 280 -6.94 -14.64 -18.67
N VAL A 281 -5.63 -14.75 -18.92
CA VAL A 281 -5.01 -16.06 -19.18
C VAL A 281 -5.07 -16.91 -17.92
N ASN A 282 -5.49 -18.17 -18.05
CA ASN A 282 -5.49 -19.16 -16.97
C ASN A 282 -4.04 -19.41 -16.49
N SER A 283 -3.59 -18.62 -15.51
CA SER A 283 -2.43 -18.99 -14.72
C SER A 283 -2.88 -20.04 -13.72
N THR A 284 -2.58 -21.31 -13.96
CA THR A 284 -2.59 -22.29 -12.89
C THR A 284 -1.71 -21.74 -11.75
N THR A 285 -2.33 -21.30 -10.67
CA THR A 285 -1.66 -20.90 -9.45
C THR A 285 -1.14 -22.18 -8.81
N GLU A 286 0.07 -22.55 -9.19
CA GLU A 286 0.82 -23.51 -8.41
C GLU A 286 0.92 -22.94 -6.99
N VAL A 287 0.41 -23.70 -6.01
CA VAL A 287 0.34 -23.31 -4.60
C VAL A 287 1.75 -23.38 -4.01
N MET A 288 2.57 -22.41 -4.38
CA MET A 288 3.93 -22.26 -3.90
C MET A 288 4.07 -20.87 -3.27
N GLU A 289 4.50 -20.86 -2.00
CA GLU A 289 4.74 -19.62 -1.27
C GLU A 289 5.87 -18.82 -1.92
N ASP A 290 5.61 -17.56 -2.24
CA ASP A 290 6.59 -16.67 -2.86
C ASP A 290 7.15 -15.66 -1.85
N TYR A 291 8.19 -16.03 -1.11
CA TYR A 291 8.86 -15.14 -0.15
C TYR A 291 9.58 -13.93 -0.80
N ASN A 292 9.66 -13.88 -2.13
CA ASN A 292 10.20 -12.73 -2.87
C ASN A 292 9.09 -11.80 -3.39
N LEU A 293 7.82 -12.10 -3.14
CA LEU A 293 6.68 -11.36 -3.69
C LEU A 293 6.75 -9.88 -3.39
N ILE A 294 7.10 -9.49 -2.15
CA ILE A 294 7.21 -8.08 -1.76
C ILE A 294 8.27 -7.36 -2.61
N ASN A 295 9.44 -7.97 -2.80
CA ASN A 295 10.54 -7.39 -3.56
C ASN A 295 10.17 -7.28 -5.05
N ARG A 296 9.61 -8.35 -5.62
CA ARG A 296 9.14 -8.39 -7.01
C ARG A 296 8.07 -7.33 -7.27
N SER A 297 7.10 -7.25 -6.38
CA SER A 297 6.01 -6.28 -6.43
C SER A 297 6.51 -4.84 -6.34
N PHE A 298 7.49 -4.59 -5.45
CA PHE A 298 8.10 -3.28 -5.29
C PHE A 298 8.85 -2.86 -6.56
N SER A 299 9.68 -3.73 -7.11
CA SER A 299 10.37 -3.51 -8.38
C SER A 299 9.38 -3.24 -9.51
N PHE A 300 8.28 -4.00 -9.58
CA PHE A 300 7.25 -3.79 -10.59
C PHE A 300 6.65 -2.38 -10.52
N VAL A 301 6.28 -1.87 -9.35
CA VAL A 301 5.79 -0.48 -9.23
C VAL A 301 6.85 0.51 -9.68
N ASN A 302 8.10 0.34 -9.25
CA ASN A 302 9.21 1.21 -9.62
C ASN A 302 9.45 1.26 -11.13
N ASP A 303 9.36 0.11 -11.82
CA ASP A 303 9.66 0.00 -13.24
C ASP A 303 8.46 0.40 -14.14
N HIS A 304 7.22 0.42 -13.62
CA HIS A 304 5.98 0.64 -14.38
C HIS A 304 5.16 1.83 -13.87
N GLY A 305 5.76 3.02 -13.93
CA GLY A 305 5.05 4.27 -13.63
C GLY A 305 5.24 4.79 -12.20
N GLY A 306 6.08 4.13 -11.40
CA GLY A 306 6.57 4.60 -10.12
C GLY A 306 5.50 4.84 -9.06
N TRP A 307 5.96 5.43 -7.94
CA TRP A 307 5.12 5.77 -6.80
C TRP A 307 4.53 7.16 -7.00
N THR A 308 3.21 7.23 -7.05
CA THR A 308 2.51 8.50 -7.32
C THR A 308 2.52 9.43 -6.14
N GLU A 309 2.63 8.87 -4.95
CA GLU A 309 2.89 9.56 -3.70
C GLU A 309 4.02 8.84 -2.98
N SER A 310 4.89 9.59 -2.31
CA SER A 310 5.94 9.03 -1.45
C SER A 310 5.36 8.22 -0.29
N ASN A 311 4.13 8.51 0.13
CA ASN A 311 3.55 7.98 1.35
C ASN A 311 2.78 6.66 1.16
N TYR A 312 2.83 6.04 -0.01
CA TYR A 312 2.39 4.65 -0.13
C TYR A 312 3.34 3.75 0.66
N ARG A 313 2.83 2.86 1.51
CA ARG A 313 3.65 1.92 2.29
C ARG A 313 3.08 0.52 2.17
N PHE A 314 3.93 -0.48 2.31
CA PHE A 314 3.54 -1.87 2.41
C PHE A 314 2.45 -2.01 3.46
N ASN A 315 1.35 -2.66 3.10
CA ASN A 315 0.19 -2.83 3.98
C ASN A 315 -0.04 -4.28 4.34
N SER A 316 -0.15 -5.15 3.33
CA SER A 316 -0.42 -6.56 3.56
C SER A 316 -0.08 -7.39 2.33
N TRP A 317 0.07 -8.69 2.53
CA TRP A 317 0.27 -9.64 1.45
C TRP A 317 -0.23 -11.03 1.82
N ASN A 318 -0.46 -11.85 0.81
CA ASN A 318 -0.77 -13.25 0.95
C ASN A 318 0.13 -14.05 0.01
N ARG A 319 1.09 -14.76 0.58
CA ARG A 319 2.07 -15.58 -0.13
C ARG A 319 1.47 -16.76 -0.90
N ILE A 320 0.26 -17.19 -0.55
CA ILE A 320 -0.45 -18.32 -1.17
C ILE A 320 -1.26 -17.84 -2.38
N THR A 321 -2.10 -16.81 -2.19
CA THR A 321 -2.87 -16.20 -3.30
C THR A 321 -2.02 -15.26 -4.17
N LYS A 322 -0.78 -14.98 -3.74
CA LYS A 322 0.19 -14.07 -4.35
C LYS A 322 -0.37 -12.66 -4.54
N GLU A 323 -1.08 -12.21 -3.52
CA GLU A 323 -1.69 -10.89 -3.46
C GLU A 323 -0.85 -9.99 -2.56
N ILE A 324 -0.73 -8.72 -2.92
CA ILE A 324 -0.01 -7.72 -2.13
C ILE A 324 -0.63 -6.35 -2.32
N SER A 325 -0.67 -5.57 -1.25
CA SER A 325 -1.15 -4.20 -1.26
C SER A 325 -0.17 -3.24 -0.61
N TYR A 326 -0.07 -2.05 -1.21
CA TYR A 326 0.51 -0.86 -0.60
C TYR A 326 -0.60 0.15 -0.40
N ARG A 327 -0.65 0.76 0.78
CA ARG A 327 -1.68 1.72 1.16
C ARG A 327 -1.08 3.09 1.32
N TYR A 328 -1.82 4.13 0.98
CA TYR A 328 -1.43 5.50 1.27
C TYR A 328 -1.50 5.74 2.79
N TYR A 329 -0.45 6.32 3.36
CA TYR A 329 -0.39 6.73 4.76
C TYR A 329 -0.38 8.25 4.89
N LYS A 330 -0.99 8.74 5.96
CA LYS A 330 -0.95 10.15 6.35
C LYS A 330 -0.55 10.21 7.82
N ASP A 331 0.57 10.88 8.10
CA ASP A 331 1.12 11.03 9.45
C ASP A 331 1.26 9.66 10.17
N ASN A 332 1.76 8.67 9.45
CA ASN A 332 1.87 7.25 9.85
C ASN A 332 0.55 6.51 10.16
N TYR A 333 -0.61 7.10 9.82
CA TYR A 333 -1.91 6.41 9.86
C TYR A 333 -2.35 5.91 8.47
N PRO A 334 -2.87 4.67 8.36
CA PRO A 334 -3.35 4.14 7.09
C PRO A 334 -4.60 4.88 6.62
N VAL A 335 -4.68 5.15 5.31
CA VAL A 335 -5.87 5.73 4.69
C VAL A 335 -6.65 4.65 3.95
N TYR A 336 -7.84 4.37 4.46
CA TYR A 336 -8.83 3.48 3.87
C TYR A 336 -9.70 4.24 2.86
N SER A 337 -10.18 3.53 1.86
CA SER A 337 -11.08 4.10 0.85
C SER A 337 -11.99 3.02 0.29
N ASN A 338 -13.04 3.47 -0.36
CA ASN A 338 -13.84 2.61 -1.22
C ASN A 338 -13.15 2.47 -2.58
N GLN A 339 -13.37 1.34 -3.25
CA GLN A 339 -12.95 1.12 -4.64
C GLN A 339 -11.43 1.26 -4.91
N GLY A 340 -10.58 1.17 -3.89
CA GLY A 340 -9.12 1.14 -4.05
C GLY A 340 -8.47 2.51 -4.32
N MET A 341 -9.14 3.61 -4.00
CA MET A 341 -8.64 4.98 -4.21
C MET A 341 -7.37 5.32 -3.41
N THR A 342 -7.01 4.52 -2.40
CA THR A 342 -5.81 4.74 -1.56
C THR A 342 -4.91 3.51 -1.52
N GLU A 343 -5.05 2.61 -2.48
CA GLU A 343 -4.37 1.31 -2.49
C GLU A 343 -3.78 0.97 -3.86
N ILE A 344 -2.50 0.62 -3.87
CA ILE A 344 -1.86 -0.06 -4.99
C ILE A 344 -1.91 -1.55 -4.69
N TYR A 345 -2.69 -2.30 -5.46
CA TYR A 345 -2.92 -3.72 -5.29
C TYR A 345 -2.35 -4.52 -6.45
N GLN A 346 -1.73 -5.65 -6.17
CA GLN A 346 -1.21 -6.58 -7.16
C GLN A 346 -1.61 -8.02 -6.82
N ARG A 347 -1.93 -8.80 -7.85
CA ARG A 347 -2.03 -10.27 -7.77
C ARG A 347 -1.16 -10.88 -8.85
N TRP A 348 -0.31 -11.82 -8.46
CA TRP A 348 0.71 -12.40 -9.32
C TRP A 348 0.43 -13.85 -9.71
N GLY A 349 0.72 -14.17 -10.96
CA GLY A 349 0.96 -15.54 -11.39
C GLY A 349 2.44 -15.90 -11.20
N ASN A 350 2.84 -17.05 -11.73
CA ASN A 350 4.24 -17.45 -11.67
C ASN A 350 5.13 -16.50 -12.48
N ALA A 351 4.79 -16.23 -13.74
CA ALA A 351 5.61 -15.42 -14.64
C ALA A 351 5.21 -13.93 -14.68
N GLU A 352 3.91 -13.64 -14.65
CA GLU A 352 3.39 -12.30 -14.92
C GLU A 352 2.34 -11.85 -13.89
N ILE A 353 2.08 -10.55 -13.85
CA ILE A 353 1.02 -9.97 -13.03
C ILE A 353 -0.35 -10.29 -13.65
N LEU A 354 -1.29 -10.71 -12.81
CA LEU A 354 -2.65 -11.09 -13.22
C LEU A 354 -3.65 -9.98 -12.97
N ASN A 355 -3.47 -9.25 -11.88
CA ASN A 355 -4.30 -8.10 -11.56
C ASN A 355 -3.43 -7.00 -10.96
N TYR A 356 -3.64 -5.78 -11.42
CA TYR A 356 -2.96 -4.60 -10.91
C TYR A 356 -3.96 -3.47 -10.81
N ARG A 357 -4.20 -2.97 -9.60
CA ARG A 357 -5.14 -1.87 -9.36
C ARG A 357 -4.41 -0.73 -8.67
N ARG A 358 -4.62 0.50 -9.14
CA ARG A 358 -4.02 1.70 -8.55
C ARG A 358 -4.83 2.95 -8.81
N PRO A 359 -4.70 3.99 -7.97
CA PRO A 359 -5.12 5.34 -8.29
C PRO A 359 -4.23 5.98 -9.37
N LEU A 360 -4.84 6.81 -10.20
CA LEU A 360 -4.25 7.63 -11.26
C LEU A 360 -4.26 9.13 -10.92
N TYR A 361 -4.17 9.47 -9.63
CA TYR A 361 -4.10 10.86 -9.19
C TYR A 361 -3.04 11.08 -8.12
N ARG A 362 -2.79 12.36 -7.83
CA ARG A 362 -2.02 12.84 -6.67
C ARG A 362 -2.89 13.69 -5.75
N PHE A 363 -2.60 13.64 -4.45
CA PHE A 363 -3.27 14.48 -3.47
C PHE A 363 -2.67 15.89 -3.47
N VAL A 364 -3.50 16.89 -3.69
CA VAL A 364 -3.13 18.30 -3.55
C VAL A 364 -3.86 18.85 -2.35
N ARG A 365 -3.12 19.16 -1.28
CA ARG A 365 -3.70 19.65 -0.03
C ARG A 365 -4.43 20.97 -0.23
N VAL A 366 -5.63 21.06 0.31
CA VAL A 366 -6.36 22.32 0.47
C VAL A 366 -6.09 22.85 1.88
N GLN A 367 -6.01 24.17 2.03
CA GLN A 367 -5.87 24.80 3.35
C GLN A 367 -7.24 24.82 4.07
N ASP A 368 -7.81 23.63 4.22
CA ASP A 368 -9.07 23.37 4.90
C ASP A 368 -8.90 22.12 5.77
N SER A 369 -8.98 22.32 7.08
CA SER A 369 -8.80 21.26 8.07
C SER A 369 -9.61 21.55 9.33
N SER A 370 -10.17 20.51 9.93
CA SER A 370 -10.87 20.56 11.20
C SER A 370 -10.30 19.54 12.17
N VAL A 371 -10.22 19.87 13.46
CA VAL A 371 -9.81 18.91 14.49
C VAL A 371 -11.01 18.04 14.86
N GLU A 372 -10.85 16.73 14.73
CA GLU A 372 -11.86 15.75 15.12
C GLU A 372 -11.39 14.96 16.35
N LYS A 373 -12.29 14.77 17.31
CA LYS A 373 -12.06 13.98 18.51
C LYS A 373 -12.63 12.58 18.31
N LEU A 374 -11.77 11.57 18.38
CA LEU A 374 -12.18 10.17 18.26
C LEU A 374 -12.83 9.66 19.54
N GLN A 375 -13.71 8.68 19.40
CA GLN A 375 -14.27 7.92 20.53
C GLN A 375 -13.15 7.24 21.32
N SER A 376 -13.36 7.05 22.63
CA SER A 376 -12.40 6.31 23.46
C SER A 376 -12.35 4.84 23.05
N SER A 377 -11.18 4.22 23.24
CA SER A 377 -10.93 2.80 22.94
C SER A 377 -11.94 1.87 23.63
N GLN A 378 -12.35 2.20 24.86
CA GLN A 378 -13.35 1.43 25.60
C GLN A 378 -14.73 1.48 24.92
N LYS A 379 -15.14 2.66 24.43
CA LYS A 379 -16.41 2.80 23.73
C LYS A 379 -16.40 2.05 22.40
N VAL A 380 -15.28 2.10 21.69
CA VAL A 380 -15.03 1.35 20.46
C VAL A 380 -15.16 -0.15 20.68
N ILE A 381 -14.49 -0.70 21.70
CA ILE A 381 -14.61 -2.11 22.05
C ILE A 381 -16.07 -2.49 22.35
N GLN A 382 -16.77 -1.69 23.16
CA GLN A 382 -18.18 -1.94 23.45
C GLN A 382 -19.07 -1.96 22.20
N LEU A 383 -18.77 -1.14 21.19
CA LEU A 383 -19.50 -1.16 19.92
C LEU A 383 -19.21 -2.43 19.13
N ILE A 384 -17.94 -2.87 19.10
CA ILE A 384 -17.53 -4.10 18.42
C ILE A 384 -18.20 -5.33 19.07
N GLU A 385 -18.13 -5.43 20.40
CA GLU A 385 -18.66 -6.58 21.15
C GLU A 385 -20.19 -6.70 21.13
N LYS A 386 -20.89 -5.60 20.85
CA LYS A 386 -22.36 -5.59 20.71
C LYS A 386 -22.86 -6.16 19.38
N HIS A 387 -21.98 -6.37 18.39
CA HIS A 387 -22.40 -6.98 17.14
C HIS A 387 -22.90 -8.41 17.37
N GLN A 388 -24.00 -8.77 16.71
CA GLN A 388 -24.57 -10.10 16.79
C GLN A 388 -23.55 -11.15 16.33
N ASN A 389 -23.39 -12.24 17.11
CA ASN A 389 -22.44 -13.32 16.84
C ASN A 389 -20.97 -12.87 16.81
N PHE A 390 -20.60 -11.87 17.61
CA PHE A 390 -19.20 -11.51 17.81
C PHE A 390 -18.40 -12.69 18.41
N ASP A 391 -17.31 -13.05 17.74
CA ASP A 391 -16.32 -14.02 18.23
C ASP A 391 -14.97 -13.29 18.44
N PRO A 392 -14.49 -13.14 19.69
CA PRO A 392 -13.20 -12.52 19.99
C PRO A 392 -12.02 -13.15 19.25
N ASN A 393 -12.11 -14.44 18.86
CA ASN A 393 -11.04 -15.12 18.13
C ASN A 393 -10.90 -14.64 16.67
N LEU A 394 -11.96 -14.08 16.10
CA LEU A 394 -11.97 -13.54 14.75
C LEU A 394 -11.51 -12.07 14.70
N LEU A 395 -11.49 -11.39 15.84
CA LEU A 395 -10.93 -10.05 15.99
C LEU A 395 -9.40 -10.13 16.09
N LYS A 396 -8.72 -9.59 15.09
CA LYS A 396 -7.26 -9.64 14.95
C LYS A 396 -6.58 -8.30 15.23
N ASP A 397 -7.26 -7.19 15.00
CA ASP A 397 -6.70 -5.87 15.25
C ASP A 397 -7.78 -4.79 15.40
N ILE A 398 -7.45 -3.70 16.08
CA ILE A 398 -8.22 -2.46 16.12
C ILE A 398 -7.22 -1.31 15.98
N SER A 399 -7.40 -0.49 14.96
CA SER A 399 -6.46 0.58 14.63
C SER A 399 -7.18 1.89 14.35
N ILE A 400 -6.46 3.00 14.54
CA ILE A 400 -6.89 4.32 14.06
C ILE A 400 -6.38 4.51 12.64
N GLY A 401 -7.16 5.18 11.81
CA GLY A 401 -6.78 5.51 10.43
C GLY A 401 -7.60 6.67 9.91
N TYR A 402 -7.52 6.88 8.60
CA TYR A 402 -8.37 7.82 7.88
C TYR A 402 -9.31 7.06 6.94
N GLN A 403 -10.55 7.51 6.84
CA GLN A 403 -11.42 7.19 5.71
C GLN A 403 -11.33 8.30 4.67
N LEU A 404 -11.05 7.95 3.42
CA LEU A 404 -11.24 8.82 2.28
C LEU A 404 -12.73 8.89 1.93
N GLU A 405 -13.28 10.08 1.94
CA GLU A 405 -14.67 10.38 1.58
C GLU A 405 -14.72 11.38 0.42
N GLU A 406 -15.59 11.15 -0.56
CA GLU A 406 -15.85 12.11 -1.63
C GLU A 406 -16.60 13.32 -1.06
N VAL A 407 -16.11 14.55 -1.32
CA VAL A 407 -16.81 15.77 -0.90
C VAL A 407 -17.81 16.16 -1.99
N SER A 408 -19.09 15.87 -1.75
CA SER A 408 -20.17 16.37 -2.59
C SER A 408 -20.41 17.86 -2.27
N GLN A 409 -19.89 18.77 -3.09
CA GLN A 409 -20.28 20.17 -2.97
C GLN A 409 -21.69 20.36 -3.57
N GLN A 410 -22.72 20.48 -2.73
CA GLN A 410 -23.91 21.22 -3.17
C GLN A 410 -23.51 22.70 -3.29
N PRO A 411 -23.84 23.39 -4.40
CA PRO A 411 -23.52 24.81 -4.53
C PRO A 411 -24.16 25.57 -3.38
N LYS A 412 -23.36 26.23 -2.55
CA LYS A 412 -23.89 27.28 -1.66
C LYS A 412 -24.45 28.38 -2.57
N THR A 413 -25.73 28.66 -2.42
CA THR A 413 -26.49 29.62 -3.22
C THR A 413 -25.76 30.96 -3.34
N GLY A 414 -25.49 31.39 -4.59
CA GLY A 414 -25.29 32.81 -4.91
C GLY A 414 -23.94 33.24 -5.48
N GLU A 415 -22.91 32.39 -5.52
CA GLU A 415 -21.62 32.77 -6.11
C GLU A 415 -21.45 32.21 -7.53
N LYS A 416 -21.03 33.09 -8.45
CA LYS A 416 -20.86 32.79 -9.87
C LYS A 416 -19.90 31.61 -10.05
N THR A 417 -20.40 30.63 -10.77
CA THR A 417 -19.75 29.39 -11.21
C THR A 417 -18.33 29.61 -11.72
N VAL A 418 -17.35 29.24 -10.91
CA VAL A 418 -16.15 28.58 -11.42
C VAL A 418 -16.54 27.12 -11.53
N GLU A 419 -16.51 26.54 -12.74
CA GLU A 419 -16.64 25.10 -12.94
C GLU A 419 -15.46 24.40 -12.24
N PHE A 420 -15.59 24.13 -10.95
CA PHE A 420 -14.72 23.18 -10.26
C PHE A 420 -15.22 21.77 -10.64
N ASN A 421 -14.57 21.13 -11.61
CA ASN A 421 -14.74 19.70 -11.84
C ASN A 421 -14.50 18.97 -10.50
N SER A 422 -15.56 18.33 -10.00
CA SER A 422 -15.72 17.86 -8.62
C SER A 422 -14.83 16.65 -8.31
N ASN A 423 -13.61 16.91 -7.84
CA ASN A 423 -12.62 15.91 -7.44
C ASN A 423 -12.04 16.20 -6.03
N SER A 424 -12.84 16.82 -5.17
CA SER A 424 -12.47 17.05 -3.77
C SER A 424 -12.74 15.82 -2.93
N VAL A 425 -11.79 15.45 -2.08
CA VAL A 425 -11.87 14.34 -1.15
C VAL A 425 -11.47 14.80 0.25
N LYS A 426 -12.08 14.21 1.27
CA LYS A 426 -11.81 14.51 2.69
C LYS A 426 -11.23 13.27 3.35
N LEU A 427 -10.15 13.45 4.11
CA LEU A 427 -9.61 12.43 5.00
C LEU A 427 -10.26 12.60 6.38
N VAL A 428 -11.12 11.66 6.76
CA VAL A 428 -11.86 11.67 8.03
C VAL A 428 -11.22 10.68 9.00
N PRO A 429 -10.63 11.13 10.13
CA PRO A 429 -10.13 10.24 11.17
C PRO A 429 -11.21 9.26 11.62
N SER A 430 -10.88 7.98 11.77
CA SER A 430 -11.84 6.95 12.17
C SER A 430 -11.17 5.76 12.82
N TRP A 431 -11.95 5.03 13.60
CA TRP A 431 -11.57 3.72 14.11
C TRP A 431 -11.88 2.64 13.09
N PHE A 432 -10.97 1.68 12.98
CA PHE A 432 -11.10 0.50 12.14
C PHE A 432 -10.81 -0.75 12.95
N TYR A 433 -11.43 -1.87 12.60
CA TYR A 433 -11.16 -3.15 13.21
C TYR A 433 -11.02 -4.24 12.15
N TYR A 434 -10.04 -5.13 12.34
CA TYR A 434 -9.77 -6.24 11.45
C TYR A 434 -10.44 -7.50 12.01
N TYR A 435 -11.53 -7.91 11.38
CA TYR A 435 -12.37 -9.03 11.82
C TYR A 435 -12.59 -10.00 10.66
N ASN A 436 -12.40 -11.30 10.90
CA ASN A 436 -12.61 -12.34 9.88
C ASN A 436 -11.96 -12.00 8.52
N SER A 437 -10.69 -11.59 8.58
CA SER A 437 -9.86 -11.25 7.43
C SER A 437 -10.28 -10.00 6.63
N LYS A 438 -11.11 -9.11 7.19
CA LYS A 438 -11.52 -7.85 6.57
C LYS A 438 -11.45 -6.67 7.54
N TRP A 439 -11.12 -5.50 7.00
CA TRP A 439 -11.16 -4.23 7.73
C TRP A 439 -12.56 -3.63 7.66
N TYR A 440 -13.06 -3.20 8.81
CA TYR A 440 -14.34 -2.52 8.96
C TYR A 440 -14.14 -1.17 9.64
N ARG A 441 -14.85 -0.15 9.19
CA ARG A 441 -14.88 1.16 9.84
C ARG A 441 -15.94 1.17 10.94
N ILE A 442 -15.63 1.74 12.08
CA ILE A 442 -16.62 2.01 13.13
C ILE A 442 -17.39 3.26 12.73
N ALA A 443 -18.72 3.16 12.75
CA ALA A 443 -19.57 4.30 12.45
C ALA A 443 -19.26 5.47 13.41
N PRO A 444 -19.11 6.70 12.89
CA PRO A 444 -18.94 7.86 13.75
C PRO A 444 -20.15 7.97 14.69
N PRO A 445 -19.98 8.50 15.92
CA PRO A 445 -21.10 8.75 16.80
C PRO A 445 -22.10 9.67 16.09
N THR A 446 -23.37 9.26 16.04
CA THR A 446 -24.45 10.13 15.60
C THR A 446 -24.52 11.33 16.55
N GLU A 447 -24.26 12.53 16.04
CA GLU A 447 -24.51 13.76 16.78
C GLU A 447 -26.03 13.91 16.97
N GLY A 448 -26.52 13.55 18.16
CA GLY A 448 -27.86 13.90 18.64
C GLY A 448 -28.94 12.83 18.47
N GLY A 449 -29.40 12.29 19.61
CA GLY A 449 -30.67 11.60 19.73
C GLY A 449 -30.58 10.27 20.47
N ASP A 450 -30.80 10.31 21.80
CA ASP A 450 -31.61 9.25 22.42
C ASP A 450 -32.95 9.26 21.67
N ASN A 451 -33.09 8.36 20.70
CA ASN A 451 -34.39 7.86 20.31
C ASN A 451 -34.35 6.36 20.54
N ASP A 452 -34.73 5.97 21.76
CA ASP A 452 -35.58 4.80 21.94
C ASP A 452 -36.66 4.84 20.84
N GLY A 453 -36.66 3.83 19.99
CA GLY A 453 -37.57 3.75 18.86
C GLY A 453 -37.41 2.41 18.17
N LEU A 454 -38.12 1.43 18.70
CA LEU A 454 -38.52 0.21 18.01
C LEU A 454 -38.89 0.52 16.55
N GLU A 455 -38.24 -0.16 15.60
CA GLU A 455 -38.87 -0.90 14.50
C GLU A 455 -37.86 -1.83 13.81
#